data_AF-A0A1S8WML2-F1
#
_entry.id   AF-A0A1S8WML2-F1
#
_cell.length_a   1.000
_cell.length_b   1.000
_cell.length_c   1.000
_cell.angle_alpha   90.00
_cell.angle_beta   90.00
_cell.angle_gamma   90.00
#
_symmetry.space_group_name_H-M   'P 1'
#
loop_
_entity.id
_entity.type
_entity.pdbx_description
1 polymer ?
#
loop_
_entity_poly.entity_id
_entity_poly.type
_entity_poly.pdbx_seq_one_letter_code
_entity_poly.pdbx_strand_id
1 'polypeptide(L)'
;MLKFGTWSYNGDQVDFRLQCIDSSVPDCSINGTVDLSEYSANGEFHLKSASVRRFAQRYECCDYDFIDIKMNIRLQRRALYYVFNLIVPCLLISGMSLMVFMLPPDAGEKISLG
;
A
#
# COMPACT_ATOMS: atom_id res chain seq x y z
N MET A 1 -2.58 -3.80 -6.09
CA MET A 1 -3.72 -4.64 -6.52
C MET A 1 -3.15 -5.96 -7.00
N LEU A 2 -3.57 -7.06 -6.40
CA LEU A 2 -3.13 -8.41 -6.75
C LEU A 2 -4.22 -9.07 -7.60
N LYS A 3 -3.81 -9.87 -8.58
CA LYS A 3 -4.72 -10.53 -9.51
C LYS A 3 -4.36 -12.01 -9.59
N PHE A 4 -5.34 -12.86 -9.37
CA PHE A 4 -5.24 -14.31 -9.44
C PHE A 4 -6.22 -14.80 -10.51
N GLY A 5 -5.80 -15.76 -11.32
CA GLY A 5 -6.60 -16.30 -12.42
C GLY A 5 -5.85 -17.43 -13.11
N THR A 6 -6.56 -18.17 -13.95
CA THR A 6 -5.97 -19.22 -14.78
C THR A 6 -5.30 -18.61 -15.98
N TRP A 7 -4.17 -19.19 -16.38
CA TRP A 7 -3.49 -18.81 -17.62
C TRP A 7 -4.08 -19.51 -18.85
N SER A 8 -4.39 -20.81 -18.72
CA SER A 8 -4.75 -21.66 -19.87
C SER A 8 -6.23 -22.03 -19.96
N TYR A 9 -6.98 -21.93 -18.85
CA TYR A 9 -8.36 -22.40 -18.77
C TYR A 9 -9.34 -21.23 -18.73
N ASN A 10 -10.44 -21.36 -19.46
CA ASN A 10 -11.52 -20.38 -19.48
C ASN A 10 -12.53 -20.59 -18.33
N GLY A 11 -13.50 -19.67 -18.20
CA GLY A 11 -14.49 -19.70 -17.13
C GLY A 11 -15.46 -20.89 -17.16
N ASP A 12 -15.64 -21.54 -18.31
CA ASP A 12 -16.48 -22.73 -18.46
C ASP A 12 -15.75 -23.99 -17.97
N GLN A 13 -14.42 -24.01 -18.03
CA GLN A 13 -13.58 -25.11 -17.57
C GLN A 13 -13.23 -24.97 -16.09
N VAL A 14 -12.86 -23.77 -15.65
CA VAL A 14 -12.42 -23.49 -14.28
C VAL A 14 -13.16 -22.26 -13.75
N ASP A 15 -14.06 -22.49 -12.78
CA ASP A 15 -14.83 -21.46 -12.11
C ASP A 15 -14.23 -21.11 -10.74
N PHE A 16 -13.47 -20.01 -10.67
CA PHE A 16 -12.99 -19.50 -9.38
C PHE A 16 -14.13 -18.84 -8.59
N ARG A 17 -14.29 -19.29 -7.34
CA ARG A 17 -15.26 -18.73 -6.39
C ARG A 17 -14.58 -18.25 -5.13
N LEU A 18 -15.11 -17.16 -4.58
CA LEU A 18 -14.71 -16.68 -3.27
C LEU A 18 -15.33 -17.57 -2.20
N GLN A 19 -14.55 -17.93 -1.19
CA GLN A 19 -15.05 -18.60 -0.01
C GLN A 19 -15.67 -17.56 0.93
N CYS A 20 -16.94 -17.79 1.29
CA CYS A 20 -17.64 -16.90 2.21
C CYS A 20 -17.17 -17.17 3.64
N ILE A 21 -16.75 -16.10 4.33
CA ILE A 21 -16.40 -16.15 5.75
C ILE A 21 -17.68 -16.32 6.58
N ASP A 22 -18.75 -15.63 6.18
CA ASP A 22 -20.07 -15.73 6.77
C ASP A 22 -21.08 -16.06 5.68
N SER A 23 -21.70 -17.24 5.79
CA SER A 23 -22.70 -17.75 4.85
C SER A 23 -24.01 -16.97 4.89
N SER A 24 -24.21 -16.10 5.89
CA SER A 24 -25.40 -15.26 6.01
C SER A 24 -25.36 -14.01 5.12
N VAL A 25 -24.20 -13.66 4.55
CA VAL A 25 -24.04 -12.49 3.69
C VAL A 25 -24.44 -12.83 2.26
N PRO A 26 -25.53 -12.24 1.71
CA PRO A 26 -25.84 -12.38 0.29
C PRO A 26 -24.71 -11.75 -0.55
N ASP A 27 -24.36 -12.39 -1.67
CA ASP A 27 -23.31 -11.97 -2.63
C ASP A 27 -21.84 -12.10 -2.19
N CYS A 28 -21.57 -12.84 -1.11
CA CYS A 28 -20.20 -13.14 -0.64
C CYS A 28 -19.31 -13.87 -1.69
N SER A 29 -19.92 -14.50 -2.70
CA SER A 29 -19.23 -15.17 -3.80
C SER A 29 -18.66 -14.22 -4.88
N ILE A 30 -19.12 -12.95 -4.89
CA ILE A 30 -18.72 -11.94 -5.88
C ILE A 30 -17.81 -10.88 -5.25
N ASN A 31 -18.14 -10.42 -4.04
CA ASN A 31 -17.38 -9.41 -3.32
C ASN A 31 -17.27 -9.80 -1.85
N GLY A 32 -16.08 -9.70 -1.29
CA GLY A 32 -15.80 -10.10 0.07
C GLY A 32 -14.68 -9.29 0.71
N THR A 33 -14.57 -9.44 2.02
CA THR A 33 -13.41 -8.97 2.79
C THR A 33 -12.39 -10.08 2.91
N VAL A 34 -11.12 -9.71 2.97
CA VAL A 34 -10.05 -10.69 3.28
C VAL A 34 -10.12 -10.99 4.78
N ASP A 35 -10.01 -12.26 5.16
CA ASP A 35 -9.88 -12.61 6.57
C ASP A 35 -8.54 -12.12 7.11
N LEU A 36 -8.60 -11.39 8.22
CA LEU A 36 -7.44 -10.80 8.90
C LEU A 36 -7.28 -11.34 10.32
N SER A 37 -7.97 -12.43 10.66
CA SER A 37 -7.91 -13.09 11.97
C SER A 37 -6.47 -13.43 12.40
N GLU A 38 -5.66 -13.93 11.47
CA GLU A 38 -4.25 -14.28 11.69
C GLU A 38 -3.27 -13.18 11.23
N TYR A 39 -3.75 -11.97 10.91
CA TYR A 39 -2.89 -10.89 10.42
C TYR A 39 -2.03 -10.29 11.54
N SER A 40 -0.71 -10.28 11.34
CA SER A 40 0.23 -9.55 12.18
C SER A 40 0.50 -8.15 11.63
N ALA A 41 0.34 -7.13 12.47
CA ALA A 41 0.49 -5.74 12.06
C ALA A 41 1.94 -5.41 11.68
N ASN A 42 2.11 -4.70 10.55
CA ASN A 42 3.43 -4.24 10.10
C ASN A 42 3.83 -2.92 10.82
N GLY A 43 5.12 -2.79 11.15
CA GLY A 43 5.68 -1.62 11.84
C GLY A 43 5.85 -0.37 10.97
N GLU A 44 5.87 -0.53 9.65
CA GLU A 44 6.04 0.54 8.66
C GLU A 44 4.74 0.86 7.91
N PHE A 45 3.81 -0.10 7.79
CA PHE A 45 2.55 0.08 7.06
C PHE A 45 1.34 -0.21 7.94
N HIS A 46 0.36 0.70 7.92
CA HIS A 46 -0.99 0.45 8.41
C HIS A 46 -1.84 -0.17 7.30
N LEU A 47 -2.38 -1.36 7.55
CA LEU A 47 -3.42 -1.93 6.70
C LEU A 47 -4.73 -1.17 6.92
N LYS A 48 -5.19 -0.44 5.89
CA LYS A 48 -6.45 0.34 5.93
C LYS A 48 -7.65 -0.52 5.58
N SER A 49 -7.55 -1.31 4.53
CA SER A 49 -8.62 -2.19 4.08
C SER A 49 -8.06 -3.26 3.16
N ALA A 50 -8.58 -4.49 3.26
CA ALA A 50 -8.32 -5.57 2.32
C ALA A 50 -9.67 -6.10 1.81
N SER A 51 -9.88 -6.02 0.50
CA SER A 51 -11.11 -6.47 -0.16
C SER A 51 -10.76 -7.37 -1.33
N VAL A 52 -11.67 -8.28 -1.67
CA VAL A 52 -11.51 -9.23 -2.75
C VAL A 52 -12.77 -9.24 -3.61
N ARG A 53 -12.59 -9.22 -4.93
CA ARG A 53 -13.70 -9.22 -5.87
C ARG A 53 -13.42 -10.13 -7.05
N ARG A 54 -14.44 -10.90 -7.43
CA ARG A 54 -14.45 -11.73 -8.62
C ARG A 54 -14.80 -10.90 -9.85
N PHE A 55 -14.11 -11.16 -10.95
CA PHE A 55 -14.34 -10.52 -12.25
C PHE A 55 -14.38 -11.60 -13.33
N ALA A 56 -15.38 -11.54 -14.22
CA ALA A 56 -15.34 -12.20 -15.51
C ALA A 56 -14.80 -11.19 -16.52
N GLN A 57 -13.66 -11.49 -17.14
CA GLN A 57 -13.00 -10.60 -18.09
C GLN A 57 -12.78 -11.32 -19.41
N ARG A 58 -13.34 -10.75 -20.48
CA ARG A 58 -13.07 -11.13 -21.86
C ARG A 58 -11.86 -10.35 -22.36
N TYR A 59 -10.90 -11.04 -22.98
CA TYR A 59 -9.74 -10.40 -23.61
C TYR A 59 -9.93 -10.31 -25.12
N GLU A 60 -9.26 -9.36 -25.75
CA GLU A 60 -9.33 -9.14 -27.20
C GLU A 60 -8.84 -10.35 -28.02
N CYS A 61 -7.98 -11.20 -27.45
CA CYS A 61 -7.47 -12.39 -28.13
C CYS A 61 -8.54 -13.45 -28.40
N CYS A 62 -9.62 -13.47 -27.62
CA CYS A 62 -10.29 -14.71 -27.29
C CYS A 62 -11.80 -14.50 -27.09
N ASP A 63 -12.60 -15.37 -27.69
CA ASP A 63 -14.07 -15.27 -27.65
C ASP A 63 -14.72 -15.88 -26.40
N TYR A 64 -13.99 -15.94 -25.30
CA TYR A 64 -14.43 -16.55 -24.05
C TYR A 64 -13.96 -15.74 -22.84
N ASP A 65 -14.70 -15.86 -21.75
CA ASP A 65 -14.43 -15.12 -20.52
C ASP A 65 -13.46 -15.89 -19.63
N PHE A 66 -12.51 -15.17 -19.05
CA PHE A 66 -11.65 -15.69 -18.00
C PHE A 66 -12.14 -15.18 -16.64
N ILE A 67 -12.12 -16.06 -15.64
CA ILE A 67 -12.47 -15.69 -14.28
C ILE A 67 -11.20 -15.29 -13.53
N ASP A 68 -11.18 -14.05 -13.07
CA ASP A 68 -10.09 -13.46 -12.31
C ASP A 68 -10.60 -13.05 -10.91
N ILE A 69 -9.81 -13.31 -9.89
CA ILE A 69 -9.97 -12.78 -8.54
C ILE A 69 -9.00 -11.62 -8.34
N LYS A 70 -9.53 -10.43 -8.08
CA LYS A 70 -8.74 -9.23 -7.82
C LYS A 70 -8.81 -8.88 -6.33
N MET A 71 -7.65 -8.88 -5.67
CA MET A 71 -7.51 -8.48 -4.28
C MET A 71 -6.94 -7.07 -4.19
N ASN A 72 -7.67 -6.19 -3.50
CA ASN A 72 -7.28 -4.81 -3.28
C ASN A 72 -6.90 -4.59 -1.82
N ILE A 73 -5.61 -4.38 -1.60
CA ILE A 73 -5.01 -4.10 -0.29
C ILE A 73 -4.63 -2.62 -0.27
N ARG A 74 -5.25 -1.85 0.62
CA ARG A 74 -4.93 -0.45 0.86
C ARG A 74 -3.99 -0.35 2.07
N LEU A 75 -2.78 0.10 1.84
CA LEU A 75 -1.75 0.31 2.85
C LEU A 75 -1.47 1.81 3.00
N GLN A 76 -1.29 2.27 4.24
CA GLN A 76 -0.84 3.62 4.55
C GLN A 76 0.53 3.56 5.24
N ARG A 77 1.49 4.36 4.78
CA ARG A 77 2.84 4.43 5.39
C ARG A 77 2.80 5.09 6.77
N ARG A 78 3.50 4.50 7.75
CA ARG A 78 3.81 5.08 9.07
C ARG A 78 5.07 5.93 8.95
N ALA A 79 4.91 7.24 8.81
CA ALA A 79 6.04 8.15 8.60
C ALA A 79 6.80 8.52 9.90
N LEU A 80 6.31 8.13 11.08
CA LEU A 80 6.85 8.62 12.37
C LEU A 80 8.37 8.42 12.52
N TYR A 81 8.89 7.24 12.19
CA TYR A 81 10.33 6.98 12.24
C TYR A 81 11.12 7.89 11.27
N TYR A 82 10.61 8.06 10.04
CA TYR A 82 11.24 8.93 9.03
C TYR A 82 11.20 10.41 9.43
N VAL A 83 10.13 10.86 10.11
CA VAL A 83 10.03 12.24 10.60
C VAL A 83 11.11 12.51 11.63
N PHE A 84 11.24 11.67 12.66
CA PHE A 84 12.22 11.91 13.72
C PHE A 84 13.66 11.70 13.29
N ASN A 85 13.95 10.66 12.50
CA ASN A 85 15.33 10.30 12.17
C ASN A 85 15.87 10.94 10.88
N LEU A 86 15.00 11.51 10.04
CA LEU A 86 15.41 12.09 8.76
C LEU A 86 14.96 13.56 8.64
N ILE A 87 13.69 13.87 8.87
CA ILE A 87 13.17 15.23 8.67
C ILE A 87 13.69 16.19 9.75
N VAL A 88 13.60 15.83 11.03
CA VAL A 88 14.07 16.67 12.14
C VAL A 88 15.55 17.04 12.01
N PRO A 89 16.51 16.11 11.81
CA PRO A 89 17.91 16.49 11.66
C PRO A 89 18.16 17.36 10.42
N CYS A 90 17.47 17.14 9.30
CA CYS A 90 17.56 18.01 8.12
C CYS A 90 17.05 19.44 8.39
N LEU A 91 15.95 19.58 9.13
CA LEU A 91 15.42 20.89 9.53
C LEU A 91 16.35 21.63 10.50
N LEU A 92 17.01 20.91 11.41
CA LEU A 92 17.98 21.50 12.32
C LEU A 92 19.23 22.00 11.57
N ILE A 93 19.77 21.21 10.66
CA ILE A 93 20.95 21.60 9.86
C ILE A 93 20.65 22.82 8.98
N SER A 94 19.49 22.83 8.31
CA SER A 94 19.07 23.97 7.49
C SER A 94 18.75 25.22 8.31
N GLY A 95 18.18 25.06 9.52
CA GLY A 95 17.99 26.16 10.46
C GLY A 95 19.33 26.74 10.93
N MET A 96 20.30 25.88 11.24
CA MET A 96 21.64 26.32 11.62
C MET A 96 22.37 27.05 10.49
N SER A 97 22.27 26.56 9.24
CA SER A 97 22.91 27.24 8.10
C SER A 97 22.32 28.64 7.86
N LEU A 98 21.00 28.80 8.00
CA LEU A 98 20.36 30.12 7.91
C LEU A 98 20.80 31.06 9.05
N MET A 99 20.97 30.54 10.26
CA MET A 99 21.45 31.32 11.41
C MET A 99 22.88 31.83 11.19
N VAL A 100 23.75 31.05 10.55
CA VAL A 100 25.11 31.50 10.16
C VAL A 100 25.07 32.70 9.21
N PHE A 101 24.11 32.74 8.27
CA PHE A 101 23.98 33.88 7.34
C PHE A 101 23.42 35.15 8.01
N MET A 102 22.66 35.01 9.10
CA MET A 102 22.08 36.13 9.86
C MET A 102 23.02 36.71 10.93
N LEU A 103 24.11 36.01 11.29
CA LEU A 103 25.07 36.50 12.28
C LEU A 103 25.97 37.60 11.67
N PRO A 104 26.07 38.78 12.30
CA PRO A 104 26.91 39.86 11.79
C PRO A 104 28.39 39.44 11.74
N PRO A 105 29.15 39.90 10.72
CA PRO A 105 30.47 39.39 10.36
C PRO A 105 31.60 39.66 11.39
N ASP A 106 31.31 40.30 12.52
CA ASP A 106 32.29 40.62 13.58
C ASP A 106 32.50 39.50 14.61
N ALA A 107 31.69 38.42 14.55
CA ALA A 107 31.92 37.22 15.34
C ALA A 107 32.83 36.25 14.56
N GLY A 108 34.12 36.21 14.92
CA GLY A 108 35.18 35.44 14.28
C GLY A 108 35.05 33.90 14.26
N GLU A 109 33.85 33.34 14.42
CA GLU A 109 33.56 31.90 14.26
C GLU A 109 33.03 31.52 12.87
N LYS A 110 33.00 32.47 11.93
CA LYS A 110 32.46 32.24 10.58
C LYS A 110 33.25 31.21 9.74
N ILE A 111 34.43 30.77 10.17
CA ILE A 111 35.33 29.85 9.45
C ILE A 111 35.39 28.41 10.00
N SER A 112 34.69 28.08 11.09
CA SER A 112 34.67 26.70 11.61
C SER A 112 33.37 25.93 11.30
N LEU A 113 32.34 26.60 10.79
CA LEU A 113 30.98 26.06 10.62
C LEU A 113 30.52 26.02 9.15
N GLY A 114 31.48 25.92 8.21
CA GLY A 114 31.27 25.76 6.77
C GLY A 114 31.82 24.43 6.28
#